data_AF-A0A8T0P6W5-F1
#
_entry.id   AF-A0A8T0P6W5-F1
#
_cell.length_a   1.000
_cell.length_b   1.000
_cell.length_c   1.000
_cell.angle_alpha   90.00
_cell.angle_beta   90.00
_cell.angle_gamma   90.00
#
_symmetry.space_group_name_H-M   'P 1'
#
loop_
_entity.id
_entity.type
_entity.pdbx_description
1 polymer ?
#
loop_
_entity_poly.entity_id
_entity_poly.type
_entity_poly.pdbx_seq_one_letter_code
_entity_poly.pdbx_strand_id
1 'polypeptide(L)'
;QLSLQYLRDITDNFFPDRKLGSGGFGVVYKRVEGAAGVSLIAVKRLKQILGEQDKQFKNEFNHLAKLNHDNIVKLIGYCNDTKVRPVYDDNQQKYVIAQEQEKLLCYEYLSNGSLDNIIFKDSLGRDWQDRYKIIIGICHGLHHLHKGVDDKPIIHMDLKPSNILLDDKMVPKIADFGLSRLFSEEQTRTCTMTVMGSIGYMAPEYCLRGEISTKSDIYSLGILILEVVTGQKNHQVLPNKSGELFIENVRKNWSDMS
;
A
#
# COMPACT_ATOMS: atom_id res chain seq x y z
N GLN A 1 10.60 -14.25 -11.77
CA GLN A 1 9.33 -14.14 -12.54
C GLN A 1 8.55 -15.43 -12.36
N LEU A 2 7.24 -15.35 -12.11
CA LEU A 2 6.32 -16.48 -11.97
C LEU A 2 5.40 -16.53 -13.19
N SER A 3 5.01 -17.73 -13.63
CA SER A 3 4.09 -17.88 -14.76
C SER A 3 2.65 -17.53 -14.33
N LEU A 4 1.87 -16.95 -15.25
CA LEU A 4 0.48 -16.64 -14.98
C LEU A 4 -0.34 -17.91 -14.69
N GLN A 5 -0.01 -19.02 -15.35
CA GLN A 5 -0.67 -20.30 -15.10
C GLN A 5 -0.44 -20.77 -13.66
N TYR A 6 0.80 -20.73 -13.16
CA TYR A 6 1.10 -21.05 -11.77
C TYR A 6 0.31 -20.15 -10.80
N LEU A 7 0.24 -18.85 -11.08
CA LEU A 7 -0.52 -17.92 -10.23
C LEU A 7 -2.03 -18.20 -10.25
N ARG A 8 -2.58 -18.65 -11.37
CA ARG A 8 -3.97 -19.12 -11.44
C ARG A 8 -4.17 -20.37 -10.61
N ASP A 9 -3.30 -21.36 -10.76
CA ASP A 9 -3.42 -22.63 -10.04
C ASP A 9 -3.40 -22.41 -8.53
N ILE A 10 -2.49 -21.56 -8.03
CA ILE A 10 -2.41 -21.29 -6.57
C ILE A 10 -3.50 -20.35 -6.05
N THR A 11 -4.27 -19.66 -6.91
CA THR A 11 -5.35 -18.74 -6.49
C THR A 11 -6.74 -19.23 -6.88
N ASP A 12 -6.85 -20.50 -7.32
CA ASP A 12 -8.09 -21.07 -7.85
C ASP A 12 -8.67 -20.20 -8.98
N ASN A 13 -7.82 -19.85 -9.95
CA ASN A 13 -8.12 -18.94 -11.05
C ASN A 13 -8.67 -17.57 -10.58
N PHE A 14 -8.10 -17.02 -9.50
CA PHE A 14 -8.54 -15.76 -8.88
C PHE A 14 -10.00 -15.81 -8.39
N PHE A 15 -10.41 -16.94 -7.80
CA PHE A 15 -11.79 -17.12 -7.32
C PHE A 15 -12.17 -16.06 -6.26
N PRO A 16 -13.40 -15.52 -6.27
CA PRO A 16 -13.83 -14.50 -5.31
C PRO A 16 -13.62 -14.87 -3.84
N ASP A 17 -13.80 -16.13 -3.45
CA ASP A 17 -13.62 -16.58 -2.05
C ASP A 17 -12.17 -16.51 -1.59
N ARG A 18 -11.22 -16.39 -2.52
CA ARG A 18 -9.80 -16.18 -2.21
C ARG A 18 -9.46 -14.71 -2.04
N LYS A 19 -10.39 -13.78 -2.28
CA LYS A 19 -10.13 -12.35 -2.19
C LYS A 19 -9.86 -11.92 -0.75
N LEU A 20 -8.69 -11.35 -0.52
CA LEU A 20 -8.31 -10.70 0.74
C LEU A 20 -8.76 -9.24 0.79
N GLY A 21 -8.78 -8.57 -0.35
CA GLY A 21 -9.16 -7.17 -0.44
C GLY A 21 -9.10 -6.63 -1.86
N SER A 22 -9.62 -5.42 -2.05
CA SER A 22 -9.51 -4.67 -3.30
C SER A 22 -9.30 -3.20 -3.02
N GLY A 23 -8.33 -2.59 -3.69
CA GLY A 23 -8.02 -1.17 -3.58
C GLY A 23 -8.06 -0.45 -4.93
N GLY A 24 -7.54 0.77 -4.95
CA GLY A 24 -7.40 1.57 -6.19
C GLY A 24 -6.51 0.88 -7.23
N PHE A 25 -5.52 0.10 -6.78
CA PHE A 25 -4.45 -0.45 -7.61
C PHE A 25 -4.65 -1.90 -8.04
N GLY A 26 -5.57 -2.63 -7.43
CA GLY A 26 -5.70 -4.05 -7.72
C GLY A 26 -6.62 -4.81 -6.76
N VAL A 27 -6.69 -6.12 -6.99
CA VAL A 27 -7.34 -7.08 -6.10
C VAL A 27 -6.28 -8.04 -5.57
N VAL A 28 -6.33 -8.33 -4.28
CA VAL A 28 -5.38 -9.22 -3.62
C VAL A 28 -6.06 -10.54 -3.30
N TYR A 29 -5.42 -11.65 -3.64
CA TYR A 29 -5.90 -13.01 -3.43
C TYR A 29 -4.98 -13.80 -2.51
N LYS A 30 -5.56 -14.60 -1.61
CA LYS A 30 -4.86 -15.61 -0.81
C LYS A 30 -4.62 -16.84 -1.67
N ARG A 31 -3.47 -17.47 -1.49
CA ARG A 31 -3.20 -18.79 -2.06
C ARG A 31 -4.09 -19.90 -1.46
N VAL A 32 -4.34 -20.95 -2.22
CA VAL A 32 -4.99 -22.21 -1.80
C VAL A 32 -4.12 -22.97 -0.78
N GLU A 33 -4.73 -23.36 0.34
CA GLU A 33 -4.10 -24.18 1.39
C GLU A 33 -3.82 -25.60 0.87
N GLY A 34 -2.65 -26.17 1.20
CA GLY A 34 -2.29 -27.56 0.83
C GLY A 34 -1.44 -27.73 -0.43
N ALA A 35 -1.14 -26.69 -1.20
CA ALA A 35 -0.07 -26.79 -2.20
C ALA A 35 1.27 -27.00 -1.46
N ALA A 36 2.02 -28.07 -1.77
CA ALA A 36 3.21 -28.40 -1.00
C ALA A 36 4.36 -27.39 -1.20
N GLY A 37 5.10 -27.09 -0.13
CA GLY A 37 6.49 -26.59 -0.21
C GLY A 37 6.74 -25.09 -0.38
N VAL A 38 5.73 -24.22 -0.31
CA VAL A 38 5.92 -22.76 -0.49
C VAL A 38 5.34 -21.99 0.69
N SER A 39 6.00 -20.91 1.11
CA SER A 39 5.47 -19.93 2.08
C SER A 39 4.06 -19.46 1.70
N LEU A 40 3.26 -19.01 2.66
CA LEU A 40 1.95 -18.40 2.36
C LEU A 40 2.20 -17.14 1.51
N ILE A 41 1.53 -17.05 0.34
CA ILE A 41 1.70 -15.94 -0.63
C ILE A 41 0.38 -15.18 -0.77
N ALA A 42 0.47 -13.85 -0.82
CA ALA A 42 -0.61 -12.98 -1.28
C ALA A 42 -0.32 -12.50 -2.72
N VAL A 43 -1.31 -12.63 -3.61
CA VAL A 43 -1.17 -12.27 -5.03
C VAL A 43 -2.00 -11.02 -5.34
N LYS A 44 -1.34 -9.90 -5.59
CA LYS A 44 -1.98 -8.64 -6.04
C LYS A 44 -2.04 -8.64 -7.56
N ARG A 45 -3.24 -8.71 -8.12
CA ARG A 45 -3.50 -8.54 -9.55
C ARG A 45 -3.82 -7.07 -9.82
N LEU A 46 -2.99 -6.39 -10.58
CA LEU A 46 -3.14 -4.96 -10.84
C LEU A 46 -4.27 -4.69 -11.83
N LYS A 47 -5.06 -3.64 -11.58
CA LYS A 47 -6.13 -3.22 -12.51
C LYS A 47 -5.52 -2.70 -13.81
N GLN A 48 -6.12 -3.04 -14.94
CA GLN A 48 -5.77 -2.46 -16.24
C GLN A 48 -6.32 -1.03 -16.33
N ILE A 49 -5.59 -0.08 -15.76
CA ILE A 49 -5.86 1.36 -15.91
C ILE A 49 -4.87 1.89 -16.96
N LEU A 50 -5.39 2.37 -18.09
CA LEU A 50 -4.60 2.96 -19.17
C LEU A 50 -3.61 4.00 -18.61
N GLY A 51 -2.33 3.82 -18.92
CA GLY A 51 -1.25 4.76 -18.56
C GLY A 51 -0.73 4.69 -17.11
N GLU A 52 -1.47 4.08 -16.18
CA GLU A 52 -1.11 4.04 -14.75
C GLU A 52 -0.67 2.66 -14.26
N GLN A 53 -1.16 1.57 -14.87
CA GLN A 53 -0.78 0.20 -14.49
C GLN A 53 0.74 -0.02 -14.58
N ASP A 54 1.38 0.48 -15.63
CA ASP A 54 2.82 0.37 -15.86
C ASP A 54 3.64 1.12 -14.82
N LYS A 55 3.19 2.33 -14.47
CA LYS A 55 3.86 3.16 -13.47
C LYS A 55 3.75 2.49 -12.10
N GLN A 56 2.57 2.04 -11.71
CA GLN A 56 2.35 1.35 -10.43
C GLN A 56 3.16 0.06 -10.32
N PHE A 57 3.12 -0.77 -11.36
CA PHE A 57 3.92 -1.99 -11.40
C PHE A 57 5.42 -1.68 -11.28
N LYS A 58 5.93 -0.72 -12.07
CA LYS A 58 7.35 -0.34 -12.03
C LYS A 58 7.74 0.25 -10.68
N ASN A 59 6.93 1.14 -10.11
CA ASN A 59 7.20 1.73 -8.80
C ASN A 59 7.28 0.63 -7.74
N GLU A 60 6.22 -0.17 -7.63
CA GLU A 60 6.13 -1.19 -6.58
C GLU A 60 7.18 -2.28 -6.76
N PHE A 61 7.41 -2.76 -7.99
CA PHE A 61 8.46 -3.74 -8.29
C PHE A 61 9.86 -3.18 -8.03
N ASN A 62 10.23 -2.04 -8.61
CA ASN A 62 11.60 -1.52 -8.53
C ASN A 62 11.96 -1.07 -7.10
N HIS A 63 11.00 -0.51 -6.37
CA HIS A 63 11.24 -0.03 -5.02
C HIS A 63 11.28 -1.19 -4.02
N LEU A 64 10.38 -2.18 -4.13
CA LEU A 64 10.38 -3.31 -3.20
C LEU A 64 11.44 -4.38 -3.49
N ALA A 65 11.82 -4.60 -4.75
CA ALA A 65 12.72 -5.70 -5.11
C ALA A 65 14.10 -5.61 -4.42
N LYS A 66 14.50 -4.40 -3.99
CA LYS A 66 15.78 -4.15 -3.30
C LYS A 66 15.64 -3.97 -1.78
N LEU A 67 14.40 -3.90 -1.27
CA LEU A 67 14.16 -3.68 0.15
C LEU A 67 14.12 -5.01 0.91
N ASN A 68 14.81 -5.04 2.04
CA ASN A 68 14.77 -6.17 2.96
C ASN A 68 14.84 -5.63 4.39
N HIS A 69 13.68 -5.59 5.06
CA HIS A 69 13.55 -5.05 6.41
C HIS A 69 12.35 -5.71 7.10
N ASP A 70 12.45 -5.98 8.40
CA ASP A 70 11.40 -6.69 9.15
C ASP A 70 10.05 -5.96 9.13
N ASN A 71 10.09 -4.62 9.07
CA ASN A 71 8.92 -3.76 9.02
C ASN A 71 8.49 -3.28 7.62
N ILE A 72 8.93 -3.97 6.56
CA ILE A 72 8.49 -3.72 5.18
C ILE A 72 8.02 -5.06 4.59
N VAL A 73 6.92 -5.03 3.83
CA VAL A 73 6.41 -6.24 3.18
C VAL A 73 7.41 -6.78 2.16
N LYS A 74 7.66 -8.09 2.21
CA LYS A 74 8.57 -8.75 1.28
C LYS A 74 7.87 -9.08 -0.03
N LEU A 75 8.44 -8.57 -1.13
CA LEU A 75 8.10 -9.01 -2.48
C LEU A 75 8.80 -10.35 -2.78
N ILE A 76 8.01 -11.39 -3.04
CA ILE A 76 8.48 -12.75 -3.35
C ILE A 76 8.69 -12.93 -4.85
N GLY A 77 7.85 -12.30 -5.67
CA GLY A 77 7.93 -12.43 -7.11
C GLY A 77 6.93 -11.56 -7.85
N TYR A 78 6.95 -11.69 -9.18
CA TYR A 78 6.08 -10.93 -10.07
C TYR A 78 5.72 -11.77 -11.29
N CYS A 79 4.61 -11.39 -11.92
CA CYS A 79 4.21 -11.83 -13.24
C CYS A 79 3.97 -10.59 -14.10
N ASN A 80 4.53 -10.59 -15.31
CA ASN A 80 4.28 -9.59 -16.33
C ASN A 80 4.10 -10.36 -17.64
N ASP A 81 2.86 -10.73 -17.93
CA ASP A 81 2.50 -11.58 -19.06
C ASP A 81 1.64 -10.76 -20.04
N THR A 82 1.83 -10.96 -21.33
CA THR A 82 1.03 -10.30 -22.37
C THR A 82 0.27 -11.35 -23.14
N LYS A 83 -1.05 -11.34 -23.02
CA LYS A 83 -1.91 -12.20 -23.81
C LYS A 83 -2.29 -11.51 -25.09
N VAL A 84 -2.11 -12.21 -26.19
CA VAL A 84 -2.56 -11.76 -27.50
C VAL A 84 -3.81 -12.55 -27.84
N ARG A 85 -4.95 -11.86 -28.01
CA ARG A 85 -6.18 -12.52 -28.45
C ARG A 85 -6.87 -11.73 -29.56
N PRO A 86 -7.44 -12.41 -30.56
CA PRO A 86 -8.31 -11.75 -31.52
C PRO A 86 -9.58 -11.30 -30.79
N VAL A 87 -9.93 -10.02 -30.92
CA VAL A 87 -11.17 -9.43 -30.41
C VAL A 87 -11.91 -8.84 -31.60
N TYR A 88 -13.21 -9.04 -31.67
CA TYR A 88 -14.03 -8.41 -32.69
C TYR A 88 -14.28 -6.95 -32.31
N ASP A 89 -13.88 -6.03 -33.17
CA ASP A 89 -14.15 -4.59 -33.01
C ASP A 89 -15.44 -4.25 -33.75
N ASP A 90 -16.53 -4.03 -33.01
CA ASP A 90 -17.84 -3.68 -33.55
C ASP A 90 -17.82 -2.36 -34.36
N ASN A 91 -16.92 -1.43 -34.07
CA ASN A 91 -16.82 -0.17 -34.81
C ASN A 91 -16.11 -0.38 -36.15
N GLN A 92 -15.11 -1.26 -36.19
CA GLN A 92 -14.31 -1.52 -37.39
C GLN A 92 -14.79 -2.75 -38.19
N GLN A 93 -15.80 -3.47 -37.69
CA GLN A 93 -16.38 -4.69 -38.28
C GLN A 93 -15.30 -5.70 -38.68
N LYS A 94 -14.29 -5.89 -37.82
CA LYS A 94 -13.16 -6.78 -38.06
C LYS A 94 -12.56 -7.32 -36.77
N TYR A 95 -11.84 -8.44 -36.91
CA TYR A 95 -10.98 -8.92 -35.84
C TYR A 95 -9.73 -8.03 -35.74
N VAL A 96 -9.51 -7.48 -34.56
CA VAL A 96 -8.28 -6.79 -34.17
C VAL A 96 -7.53 -7.64 -33.17
N ILE A 97 -6.20 -7.52 -33.19
CA ILE A 97 -5.36 -8.17 -32.19
C ILE A 97 -5.37 -7.30 -30.93
N ALA A 98 -6.01 -7.78 -29.87
CA ALA A 98 -5.94 -7.15 -28.56
C ALA A 98 -4.77 -7.75 -27.76
N GLN A 99 -4.02 -6.87 -27.11
CA GLN A 99 -3.00 -7.26 -26.14
C GLN A 99 -3.53 -6.97 -24.73
N GLU A 100 -3.68 -8.01 -23.93
CA GLU A 100 -4.06 -7.91 -22.52
C GLU A 100 -2.82 -8.13 -21.67
N GLN A 101 -2.39 -7.08 -20.97
CA GLN A 101 -1.28 -7.18 -20.03
C GLN A 101 -1.78 -7.64 -18.67
N GLU A 102 -1.20 -8.72 -18.17
CA GLU A 102 -1.41 -9.28 -16.84
C GLU A 102 -0.20 -8.96 -15.98
N LYS A 103 -0.38 -8.03 -15.05
CA LYS A 103 0.66 -7.61 -14.11
C LYS A 103 0.25 -8.00 -12.70
N LEU A 104 1.03 -8.89 -12.11
CA LEU A 104 0.80 -9.40 -10.76
C LEU A 104 2.06 -9.28 -9.91
N LEU A 105 1.86 -8.98 -8.64
CA LEU A 105 2.91 -8.91 -7.63
C LEU A 105 2.57 -9.89 -6.52
N CYS A 106 3.57 -10.66 -6.08
CA CYS A 106 3.43 -11.74 -5.11
C CYS A 106 4.22 -11.37 -3.86
N TYR A 107 3.55 -11.37 -2.71
CA TYR A 107 4.12 -10.96 -1.43
C TYR A 107 4.05 -12.09 -0.42
N GLU A 108 4.83 -11.96 0.65
CA GLU A 108 4.56 -12.72 1.86
C GLU A 108 3.11 -12.47 2.33
N TYR A 109 2.43 -13.54 2.74
CA TYR A 109 1.11 -13.43 3.33
C TYR A 109 1.22 -13.11 4.82
N LEU A 110 0.45 -12.10 5.25
CA LEU A 110 0.46 -11.58 6.61
C LEU A 110 -0.92 -11.89 7.25
N SER A 111 -0.91 -12.85 8.18
CA SER A 111 -2.13 -13.53 8.65
C SER A 111 -3.06 -12.66 9.47
N ASN A 112 -2.52 -11.64 10.17
CA ASN A 112 -3.32 -10.73 10.99
C ASN A 112 -3.90 -9.55 10.18
N GLY A 113 -3.68 -9.53 8.86
CA GLY A 113 -4.27 -8.54 7.97
C GLY A 113 -3.78 -7.12 8.25
N SER A 114 -4.62 -6.13 7.95
CA SER A 114 -4.29 -4.71 8.07
C SER A 114 -4.60 -4.12 9.45
N LEU A 115 -3.81 -3.13 9.85
CA LEU A 115 -3.88 -2.47 11.14
C LEU A 115 -5.22 -1.74 11.36
N ASP A 116 -5.86 -1.23 10.32
CA ASP A 116 -7.19 -0.61 10.42
C ASP A 116 -8.27 -1.59 10.90
N ASN A 117 -8.21 -2.86 10.50
CA ASN A 117 -9.12 -3.88 11.00
C ASN A 117 -8.92 -4.11 12.50
N ILE A 118 -7.68 -4.05 12.98
CA ILE A 118 -7.35 -4.30 14.38
C ILE A 118 -7.69 -3.09 15.26
N ILE A 119 -7.46 -1.86 14.79
CA ILE A 119 -7.74 -0.66 15.61
C ILE A 119 -9.24 -0.35 15.65
N PHE A 120 -9.95 -0.51 14.53
CA PHE A 120 -11.32 0.00 14.40
C PHE A 120 -12.42 -1.06 14.41
N LYS A 121 -12.11 -2.33 14.09
CA LYS A 121 -13.13 -3.40 14.04
C LYS A 121 -13.00 -4.41 15.17
N ASP A 122 -11.77 -4.67 15.62
CA ASP A 122 -11.56 -5.56 16.75
C ASP A 122 -11.92 -4.81 18.05
N SER A 123 -13.03 -5.22 18.66
CA SER A 123 -13.60 -4.57 19.87
C SER A 123 -12.74 -4.77 21.11
N LEU A 124 -11.72 -5.61 21.04
CA LEU A 124 -10.71 -5.81 22.07
C LEU A 124 -9.58 -4.81 21.83
N GLY A 125 -9.79 -3.59 22.34
CA GLY A 125 -8.77 -2.55 22.35
C GLY A 125 -7.45 -3.13 22.89
N ARG A 126 -6.44 -3.22 22.02
CA ARG A 126 -5.13 -3.70 22.44
C ARG A 126 -4.52 -2.79 23.49
N ASP A 127 -3.77 -3.40 24.40
CA ASP A 127 -3.03 -2.66 25.41
C ASP A 127 -2.08 -1.64 24.77
N TRP A 128 -1.69 -0.65 25.55
CA TRP A 128 -0.79 0.39 25.08
C TRP A 128 0.57 -0.17 24.64
N GLN A 129 1.05 -1.25 25.25
CA GLN A 129 2.36 -1.82 24.94
C GLN A 129 2.41 -2.36 23.51
N ASP A 130 1.37 -3.06 23.08
CA ASP A 130 1.24 -3.56 21.72
C ASP A 130 1.10 -2.43 20.71
N ARG A 131 0.27 -1.41 21.01
CA ARG A 131 0.15 -0.21 20.17
C ARG A 131 1.48 0.50 20.00
N TYR A 132 2.23 0.65 21.09
CA TYR A 132 3.55 1.28 21.08
C TYR A 132 4.56 0.49 20.25
N LYS A 133 4.62 -0.84 20.40
CA LYS A 133 5.49 -1.71 19.57
C LYS A 133 5.17 -1.58 18.08
N ILE A 134 3.89 -1.50 17.73
CA ILE A 134 3.45 -1.26 16.35
C ILE A 134 3.97 0.09 15.84
N ILE A 135 3.78 1.18 16.61
CA ILE A 135 4.26 2.51 16.22
C ILE A 135 5.77 2.48 15.97
N ILE A 136 6.54 1.89 16.89
CA ILE A 136 8.00 1.78 16.75
C ILE A 136 8.39 0.98 15.50
N GLY A 137 7.74 -0.15 15.22
CA GLY A 137 8.01 -0.93 14.01
C GLY A 137 7.71 -0.15 12.73
N ILE A 138 6.59 0.60 12.68
CA ILE A 138 6.28 1.48 11.54
C ILE A 138 7.37 2.55 11.38
N CYS A 139 7.81 3.18 12.46
CA CYS A 139 8.89 4.16 12.44
C CYS A 139 10.21 3.57 11.91
N HIS A 140 10.59 2.35 12.32
CA HIS A 140 11.78 1.68 11.80
C HIS A 140 11.68 1.40 10.30
N GLY A 141 10.53 0.88 9.84
CA GLY A 141 10.29 0.66 8.41
C GLY A 141 10.36 1.95 7.60
N LEU A 142 9.71 3.01 8.08
CA LEU A 142 9.70 4.29 7.39
C LEU A 142 11.09 4.95 7.37
N HIS A 143 11.82 4.86 8.49
CA HIS A 143 13.21 5.31 8.55
C HIS A 143 14.09 4.59 7.53
N HIS A 144 13.93 3.27 7.39
CA HIS A 144 14.65 2.50 6.37
C HIS A 144 14.32 2.98 4.94
N LEU A 145 13.05 3.26 4.65
CA LEU A 145 12.64 3.83 3.36
C LEU A 145 13.26 5.19 3.08
N HIS A 146 13.23 6.09 4.07
CA HIS A 146 13.74 7.46 3.94
C HIS A 146 15.26 7.53 3.89
N LYS A 147 15.95 6.58 4.54
CA LYS A 147 17.39 6.38 4.36
C LYS A 147 17.70 5.88 2.94
N GLY A 148 16.85 5.02 2.40
CA GLY A 148 16.93 4.55 1.03
C GLY A 148 17.98 3.45 0.81
N VAL A 149 18.02 2.95 -0.42
CA VAL A 149 19.09 2.06 -0.92
C VAL A 149 20.01 2.92 -1.76
N ASP A 150 21.33 2.85 -1.52
CA ASP A 150 22.33 3.72 -2.16
C ASP A 150 22.02 5.21 -1.98
N ASP A 151 21.63 5.62 -0.77
CA ASP A 151 21.27 7.00 -0.39
C ASP A 151 20.19 7.65 -1.27
N LYS A 152 19.28 6.82 -1.81
CA LYS A 152 18.12 7.24 -2.62
C LYS A 152 16.82 7.02 -1.84
N PRO A 153 16.28 8.05 -1.19
CA PRO A 153 15.07 7.92 -0.39
C PRO A 153 13.88 7.41 -1.20
N ILE A 154 13.10 6.53 -0.60
CA ILE A 154 11.81 6.09 -1.10
C ILE A 154 10.74 6.77 -0.25
N ILE A 155 9.89 7.57 -0.89
CA ILE A 155 8.75 8.23 -0.25
C ILE A 155 7.50 7.42 -0.56
N HIS A 156 6.79 6.98 0.47
CA HIS A 156 5.70 6.03 0.36
C HIS A 156 4.45 6.65 -0.28
N MET A 157 4.09 7.89 0.09
CA MET A 157 2.97 8.68 -0.43
C MET A 157 1.55 8.22 -0.08
N ASP A 158 1.37 7.00 0.45
CA ASP A 158 0.06 6.50 0.90
C ASP A 158 0.11 5.79 2.25
N LEU A 159 0.84 6.36 3.23
CA LEU A 159 0.97 5.76 4.56
C LEU A 159 -0.33 5.94 5.36
N LYS A 160 -0.98 4.85 5.74
CA LYS A 160 -2.25 4.79 6.47
C LYS A 160 -2.44 3.43 7.13
N PRO A 161 -3.33 3.27 8.12
CA PRO A 161 -3.54 1.97 8.80
C PRO A 161 -3.89 0.79 7.88
N SER A 162 -4.62 1.00 6.78
CA SER A 162 -4.93 -0.09 5.82
C SER A 162 -3.72 -0.57 5.00
N ASN A 163 -2.64 0.22 4.96
CA ASN A 163 -1.38 -0.10 4.30
C ASN A 163 -0.30 -0.58 5.28
N ILE A 164 -0.64 -0.74 6.57
CA ILE A 164 0.21 -1.43 7.55
C ILE A 164 -0.38 -2.81 7.76
N LEU A 165 0.34 -3.84 7.33
CA LEU A 165 -0.04 -5.24 7.52
C LEU A 165 0.68 -5.84 8.71
N LEU A 166 0.14 -6.90 9.31
CA LEU A 166 0.67 -7.51 10.52
C LEU A 166 0.91 -9.01 10.30
N ASP A 167 2.13 -9.44 10.60
CA ASP A 167 2.48 -10.86 10.58
C ASP A 167 1.85 -11.62 11.76
N ASP A 168 2.09 -12.93 11.83
CA ASP A 168 1.59 -13.83 12.87
C ASP A 168 2.00 -13.43 14.30
N LYS A 169 3.07 -12.65 14.44
CA LYS A 169 3.62 -12.14 15.72
C LYS A 169 3.23 -10.69 15.99
N MET A 170 2.30 -10.13 15.22
CA MET A 170 1.86 -8.72 15.31
C MET A 170 2.96 -7.71 14.97
N VAL A 171 3.99 -8.09 14.24
CA VAL A 171 5.02 -7.16 13.75
C VAL A 171 4.45 -6.39 12.56
N PRO A 172 4.49 -5.05 12.57
CA PRO A 172 3.94 -4.24 11.49
C PRO A 172 4.87 -4.22 10.28
N LYS A 173 4.29 -4.30 9.09
CA LYS A 173 4.96 -4.24 7.79
C LYS A 173 4.28 -3.21 6.89
N ILE A 174 5.04 -2.23 6.43
CA ILE A 174 4.59 -1.23 5.46
C ILE A 174 4.37 -1.93 4.11
N ALA A 175 3.20 -1.70 3.51
CA ALA A 175 2.77 -2.30 2.25
C ALA A 175 2.14 -1.26 1.30
N ASP A 176 1.87 -1.68 0.06
CA ASP A 176 1.25 -0.88 -1.01
C ASP A 176 2.07 0.31 -1.51
N PHE A 177 3.13 0.00 -2.25
CA PHE A 177 4.07 0.99 -2.80
C PHE A 177 3.64 1.56 -4.16
N GLY A 178 2.38 1.38 -4.58
CA GLY A 178 1.90 1.79 -5.90
C GLY A 178 2.07 3.29 -6.19
N LEU A 179 1.97 4.13 -5.15
CA LEU A 179 2.16 5.59 -5.24
C LEU A 179 3.56 6.07 -4.86
N SER A 180 4.46 5.18 -4.47
CA SER A 180 5.78 5.56 -3.98
C SER A 180 6.63 6.29 -5.03
N ARG A 181 7.61 7.06 -4.57
CA ARG A 181 8.55 7.84 -5.39
C ARG A 181 9.97 7.58 -4.91
N LEU A 182 10.88 7.35 -5.85
CA LEU A 182 12.31 7.28 -5.59
C LEU A 182 12.93 8.64 -5.89
N PHE A 183 13.69 9.17 -4.94
CA PHE A 183 14.47 10.39 -5.11
C PHE A 183 15.90 10.06 -5.51
N SER A 184 16.55 10.95 -6.27
CA SER A 184 18.00 10.93 -6.44
C SER A 184 18.70 11.46 -5.17
N GLU A 185 19.98 11.16 -5.00
CA GLU A 185 20.78 11.54 -3.80
C GLU A 185 20.69 13.04 -3.46
N GLU A 186 20.67 13.91 -4.47
CA GLU A 186 20.58 15.37 -4.28
C GLU A 186 19.15 15.91 -4.15
N GLN A 187 18.14 15.08 -4.46
CA GLN A 187 16.75 15.51 -4.48
C GLN A 187 16.14 15.42 -3.09
N THR A 188 15.79 16.58 -2.52
CA THR A 188 15.11 16.67 -1.22
C THR A 188 13.59 16.87 -1.33
N ARG A 189 13.13 17.32 -2.51
CA ARG A 189 11.71 17.52 -2.84
C ARG A 189 11.45 17.44 -4.33
N THR A 190 10.20 17.18 -4.71
CA THR A 190 9.70 17.31 -6.08
C THR A 190 8.27 17.83 -6.07
N CYS A 191 7.75 18.25 -7.24
CA CYS A 191 6.35 18.63 -7.38
C CYS A 191 5.66 17.74 -8.42
N THR A 192 4.37 17.50 -8.23
CA THR A 192 3.53 16.83 -9.23
C THR A 192 2.26 17.64 -9.50
N MET A 193 1.79 17.59 -10.75
CA MET A 193 0.49 18.16 -11.13
C MET A 193 -0.67 17.23 -10.73
N THR A 194 -0.40 15.97 -10.43
CA THR A 194 -1.43 14.96 -10.12
C THR A 194 -1.29 14.51 -8.68
N VAL A 195 -2.13 15.08 -7.82
CA VAL A 195 -2.22 14.71 -6.39
C VAL A 195 -3.03 13.42 -6.26
N MET A 196 -2.38 12.37 -5.76
CA MET A 196 -2.95 11.05 -5.50
C MET A 196 -2.54 10.58 -4.11
N GLY A 197 -3.44 9.89 -3.42
CA GLY A 197 -3.22 9.41 -2.06
C GLY A 197 -4.53 9.37 -1.29
N SER A 198 -4.45 8.95 -0.04
CA SER A 198 -5.62 8.84 0.82
C SER A 198 -5.97 10.16 1.48
N ILE A 199 -7.19 10.63 1.22
CA ILE A 199 -7.77 11.82 1.88
C ILE A 199 -7.70 11.64 3.40
N GLY A 200 -7.31 12.70 4.10
CA GLY A 200 -7.10 12.72 5.54
C GLY A 200 -5.66 12.42 5.96
N TYR A 201 -4.86 11.78 5.11
CA TYR A 201 -3.45 11.45 5.40
C TYR A 201 -2.47 12.32 4.61
N MET A 202 -2.92 12.95 3.52
CA MET A 202 -2.07 13.78 2.68
C MET A 202 -1.66 15.07 3.39
N ALA A 203 -0.36 15.38 3.33
CA ALA A 203 0.18 16.63 3.88
C ALA A 203 -0.42 17.87 3.18
N PRO A 204 -0.60 19.00 3.88
CA PRO A 204 -1.17 20.22 3.30
C PRO A 204 -0.38 20.75 2.11
N GLU A 205 0.95 20.79 2.19
CA GLU A 205 1.82 21.21 1.09
C GLU A 205 1.72 20.31 -0.15
N TYR A 206 1.45 19.02 0.06
CA TYR A 206 1.17 18.08 -1.03
C TYR A 206 -0.21 18.34 -1.64
N CYS A 207 -1.23 18.55 -0.81
CA CYS A 207 -2.59 18.85 -1.27
C CYS A 207 -2.67 20.15 -2.08
N LEU A 208 -1.95 21.18 -1.63
CA LEU A 208 -2.03 22.53 -2.18
C LEU A 208 -1.08 22.77 -3.35
N ARG A 209 0.15 22.24 -3.27
CA ARG A 209 1.22 22.53 -4.23
C ARG A 209 1.75 21.32 -4.97
N GLY A 210 1.25 20.12 -4.65
CA GLY A 210 1.79 18.87 -5.16
C GLY A 210 3.22 18.58 -4.69
N GLU A 211 3.68 19.24 -3.61
CA GLU A 211 5.03 19.10 -3.08
C GLU A 211 5.18 17.76 -2.36
N ILE A 212 6.15 16.97 -2.82
CA ILE A 212 6.49 15.65 -2.31
C ILE A 212 7.85 15.74 -1.64
N SER A 213 7.95 15.24 -0.41
CA SER A 213 9.21 15.04 0.30
C SER A 213 9.05 13.92 1.33
N THR A 214 10.13 13.55 2.02
CA THR A 214 10.04 12.66 3.18
C THR A 214 9.09 13.20 4.26
N LYS A 215 8.93 14.54 4.36
CA LYS A 215 7.99 15.15 5.30
C LYS A 215 6.53 14.86 4.99
N SER A 216 6.19 14.55 3.74
CA SER A 216 4.85 14.12 3.35
C SER A 216 4.46 12.80 4.03
N ASP A 217 5.39 11.85 4.12
CA ASP A 217 5.18 10.61 4.88
C ASP A 217 5.19 10.85 6.39
N ILE A 218 6.00 11.78 6.90
CA ILE A 218 6.01 12.12 8.33
C ILE A 218 4.67 12.70 8.78
N TYR A 219 4.04 13.55 7.96
CA TYR A 219 2.69 14.03 8.22
C TYR A 219 1.69 12.86 8.29
N SER A 220 1.74 11.97 7.29
CA SER A 220 0.89 10.78 7.21
C SER A 220 1.08 9.86 8.44
N LEU A 221 2.33 9.69 8.88
CA LEU A 221 2.70 8.95 10.09
C LEU A 221 2.09 9.60 11.34
N GLY A 222 2.10 10.93 11.44
CA GLY A 222 1.49 11.67 12.54
C GLY A 222 -0.01 11.36 12.66
N ILE A 223 -0.75 11.42 11.55
CA ILE A 223 -2.17 11.05 11.51
C ILE A 223 -2.37 9.59 11.93
N LEU A 224 -1.57 8.68 11.38
CA LEU A 224 -1.62 7.25 11.73
C LEU A 224 -1.40 7.02 13.23
N ILE A 225 -0.40 7.66 13.82
CA ILE A 225 -0.11 7.55 15.26
C ILE A 225 -1.30 8.08 16.08
N LEU A 226 -1.91 9.20 15.70
CA LEU A 226 -3.09 9.72 16.40
C LEU A 226 -4.25 8.71 16.35
N GLU A 227 -4.49 8.05 15.22
CA GLU A 227 -5.50 6.99 15.13
C GLU A 227 -5.15 5.78 16.01
N VAL A 228 -3.89 5.35 16.04
CA VAL A 228 -3.43 4.25 16.90
C VAL A 228 -3.60 4.58 18.38
N VAL A 229 -3.24 5.80 18.80
CA VAL A 229 -3.30 6.23 20.20
C VAL A 229 -4.75 6.41 20.65
N THR A 230 -5.57 7.09 19.85
CA THR A 230 -6.94 7.44 20.23
C THR A 230 -7.94 6.31 19.98
N GLY A 231 -7.62 5.37 19.08
CA GLY A 231 -8.58 4.41 18.54
C GLY A 231 -9.68 5.06 17.68
N GLN A 232 -9.60 6.36 17.43
CA GLN A 232 -10.58 7.09 16.63
C GLN A 232 -10.14 7.14 15.18
N LYS A 233 -11.07 6.84 14.28
CA LYS A 233 -10.81 6.91 12.84
C LYS A 233 -10.83 8.37 12.39
N ASN A 234 -9.83 8.75 11.60
CA ASN A 234 -9.84 10.00 10.87
C ASN A 234 -10.90 9.95 9.77
N HIS A 235 -12.02 10.64 9.98
CA HIS A 235 -13.11 10.68 9.02
C HIS A 235 -12.75 11.65 7.90
N GLN A 236 -12.85 11.19 6.65
CA GLN A 236 -12.52 11.96 5.47
C GLN A 236 -13.56 13.08 5.26
N VAL A 237 -13.22 14.31 5.63
CA VAL A 237 -14.12 15.46 5.49
C VAL A 237 -13.74 16.26 4.23
N LEU A 238 -14.48 16.04 3.14
CA LEU A 238 -14.40 16.94 1.98
C LEU A 238 -14.97 18.33 2.35
N PRO A 239 -14.38 19.43 1.84
CA PRO A 239 -13.34 19.49 0.82
C PRO A 239 -11.89 19.37 1.37
N ASN A 240 -11.69 19.23 2.69
CA ASN A 240 -10.34 19.15 3.24
C ASN A 240 -9.70 17.80 2.91
N LYS A 241 -8.64 17.84 2.09
CA LYS A 241 -7.87 16.65 1.72
C LYS A 241 -6.87 16.22 2.80
N SER A 242 -6.53 17.12 3.73
CA SER A 242 -5.61 16.90 4.84
C SER A 242 -6.33 16.37 6.10
N GLY A 243 -5.56 16.02 7.13
CA GLY A 243 -6.05 15.59 8.43
C GLY A 243 -6.15 16.72 9.48
N GLU A 244 -6.09 17.99 9.08
CA GLU A 244 -6.02 19.14 10.01
C GLU A 244 -7.20 19.19 10.99
N LEU A 245 -8.42 18.97 10.51
CA LEU A 245 -9.62 18.95 11.37
C LEU A 245 -9.54 17.83 12.43
N PHE A 246 -8.98 16.68 12.06
CA PHE A 246 -8.79 15.58 13.01
C PHE A 246 -7.75 15.94 14.07
N ILE A 247 -6.63 16.56 13.67
CA ILE A 247 -5.61 17.06 14.60
C ILE A 247 -6.21 18.08 15.58
N GLU A 248 -6.98 19.04 15.08
CA GLU A 248 -7.65 20.05 15.92
C GLU A 248 -8.61 19.43 16.93
N ASN A 249 -9.44 18.47 16.48
CA ASN A 249 -10.38 17.77 17.35
C ASN A 249 -9.67 16.98 18.45
N VAL A 250 -8.62 16.21 18.11
CA VAL A 250 -7.84 15.46 19.12
C VAL A 250 -7.18 16.42 20.10
N ARG A 251 -6.58 17.51 19.62
CA ARG A 251 -5.93 18.52 20.47
C ARG A 251 -6.90 19.18 21.44
N LYS A 252 -8.11 19.52 20.98
CA LYS A 252 -9.14 20.12 21.82
C LYS A 252 -9.58 19.17 22.92
N ASN A 253 -9.88 17.92 22.56
CA ASN A 253 -10.29 16.90 23.52
C ASN A 253 -9.24 16.65 24.61
N TRP A 254 -7.95 16.66 24.27
CA TRP A 254 -6.88 16.50 25.26
C TRP A 254 -6.66 17.72 26.14
N SER A 255 -6.86 18.93 25.59
CA SER A 255 -6.74 20.17 26.38
C SER A 255 -7.90 20.36 27.35
N ASP A 256 -9.09 19.85 27.03
CA ASP A 256 -10.27 19.90 27.90
C ASP A 256 -10.22 18.83 29.02
N MET A 257 -9.30 17.86 28.93
CA MET A 257 -9.08 16.80 29.93
C MET A 257 -7.99 17.13 30.96
N SER A 258 -7.21 18.20 30.75
CA SER A 258 -6.14 18.68 31.62
C SER A 258 -6.58 19.84 32.50
#